data_AF-A0A2S6RME9-F1
#
_entry.id   AF-A0A2S6RME9-F1
#
_cell.length_a   1.000
_cell.length_b   1.000
_cell.length_c   1.000
_cell.angle_alpha   90.00
_cell.angle_beta   90.00
_cell.angle_gamma   90.00
#
_symmetry.space_group_name_H-M   'P 1'
#
loop_
_entity.id
_entity.type
_entity.pdbx_description
1 polymer ?
#
loop_
_entity_poly.entity_id
_entity_poly.type
_entity_poly.pdbx_seq_one_letter_code
_entity_poly.pdbx_strand_id
1 'polypeptide(L)'
;MTIITKEDFKINKVSNKPILSLDYGEKRLGIAISDNNCSIALPSEVYTRNKTDKDFLYLKDFIEKNDAQAVVIGMPYNMDGTEGEKCLEVKTFTNKLLKFIQTNIIFWDERLSTLGQEKILIEKNLSRKKRKKVIDKLAASSFLQSFLDFLNN
;
A
#
# COMPACT_ATOMS: atom_id res chain seq x y z
N MET A 1 0.51 -11.09 -15.32
CA MET A 1 1.29 -10.74 -14.13
C MET A 1 0.87 -11.59 -12.96
N THR A 2 1.73 -11.66 -11.95
CA THR A 2 1.56 -12.54 -10.79
C THR A 2 1.82 -11.76 -9.51
N ILE A 3 1.58 -12.42 -8.38
CA ILE A 3 2.15 -11.97 -7.11
C ILE A 3 3.63 -12.39 -7.16
N ILE A 4 4.53 -11.44 -6.93
CA ILE A 4 5.98 -11.68 -6.90
C ILE A 4 6.53 -11.33 -5.52
N THR A 5 7.70 -11.88 -5.19
CA THR A 5 8.37 -11.55 -3.94
C THR A 5 8.96 -10.14 -4.01
N LYS A 6 9.11 -9.50 -2.85
CA LYS A 6 9.78 -8.20 -2.74
C LYS A 6 11.26 -8.29 -3.14
N GLU A 7 11.90 -9.43 -2.91
CA GLU A 7 13.27 -9.72 -3.32
C GLU A 7 13.39 -9.77 -4.85
N ASP A 8 12.50 -10.52 -5.52
CA ASP A 8 12.48 -10.61 -6.99
C ASP A 8 12.21 -9.24 -7.61
N PHE A 9 11.27 -8.48 -7.03
CA PHE A 9 10.98 -7.14 -7.51
C PHE A 9 12.17 -6.20 -7.34
N LYS A 10 12.86 -6.23 -6.20
CA LYS A 10 14.02 -5.37 -5.92
C LYS A 10 15.13 -5.56 -6.96
N ILE A 11 15.35 -6.79 -7.41
CA ILE A 11 16.33 -7.12 -8.45
C ILE A 11 15.89 -6.62 -9.83
N ASN A 12 14.60 -6.71 -10.14
CA ASN A 12 14.06 -6.45 -11.49
C ASN A 12 13.37 -5.08 -11.64
N LYS A 13 13.43 -4.20 -10.63
CA LYS A 13 12.75 -2.90 -10.65
C LYS A 13 13.25 -2.04 -11.80
N VAL A 14 12.32 -1.37 -12.48
CA VAL A 14 12.65 -0.47 -13.59
C VAL A 14 12.79 0.95 -13.04
N SER A 15 13.78 1.68 -13.54
CA SER A 15 13.91 3.11 -13.22
C SER A 15 12.84 3.93 -13.95
N ASN A 16 12.52 5.11 -13.43
CA ASN A 16 11.56 6.06 -14.02
C ASN A 16 10.09 5.61 -14.07
N LYS A 17 9.67 4.67 -13.21
CA LYS A 17 8.26 4.28 -13.07
C LYS A 17 7.83 4.28 -11.61
N PRO A 18 6.67 4.84 -11.27
CA PRO A 18 6.23 4.89 -9.89
C PRO A 18 5.72 3.51 -9.41
N ILE A 19 5.66 3.36 -8.10
CA ILE A 19 5.05 2.23 -7.41
C ILE A 19 3.80 2.75 -6.68
N LEU A 20 2.73 1.96 -6.71
CA LEU A 20 1.52 2.26 -5.96
C LEU A 20 1.44 1.41 -4.71
N SER A 21 0.86 1.97 -3.64
CA SER A 21 0.37 1.16 -2.52
C SER A 21 -1.14 1.16 -2.44
N LEU A 22 -1.68 0.03 -1.97
CA LEU A 22 -3.07 -0.11 -1.55
C LEU A 22 -3.09 -0.59 -0.09
N ASP A 23 -3.56 0.29 0.79
CA ASP A 23 -3.91 -0.02 2.18
C ASP A 23 -5.37 -0.50 2.20
N TYR A 24 -5.56 -1.81 2.44
CA TYR A 24 -6.85 -2.46 2.35
C TYR A 24 -7.69 -2.21 3.60
N GLY A 25 -8.78 -1.46 3.44
CA GLY A 25 -9.88 -1.39 4.40
C GLY A 25 -11.17 -1.97 3.85
N GLU A 26 -12.02 -2.50 4.74
CA GLU A 26 -13.34 -3.05 4.38
C GLU A 26 -14.23 -2.05 3.62
N LYS A 27 -14.12 -0.76 3.96
CA LYS A 27 -14.95 0.33 3.37
C LYS A 27 -14.16 1.28 2.49
N ARG A 28 -12.84 1.36 2.67
CA ARG A 28 -11.98 2.35 2.02
C ARG A 28 -10.66 1.71 1.62
N LEU A 29 -10.08 2.16 0.51
CA LEU A 29 -8.72 1.84 0.12
C LEU A 29 -7.89 3.11 0.23
N GLY A 30 -6.85 3.08 1.06
CA GLY A 30 -5.83 4.14 1.05
C GLY A 30 -4.90 3.91 -0.13
N ILE A 31 -4.68 4.93 -0.95
CA ILE A 31 -3.82 4.84 -2.14
C ILE A 31 -2.68 5.86 -1.99
N ALA A 32 -1.45 5.40 -2.13
CA ALA A 32 -0.29 6.28 -2.27
C ALA A 32 0.52 5.89 -3.52
N ILE A 33 1.33 6.85 -3.99
CA ILE A 33 2.17 6.71 -5.18
C ILE A 33 3.57 7.19 -4.87
N SER A 34 4.59 6.51 -5.39
CA SER A 34 5.97 6.98 -5.30
C SER A 34 6.28 8.00 -6.39
N ASP A 35 7.36 8.74 -6.22
CA ASP A 35 8.03 9.37 -7.36
C ASP A 35 8.62 8.31 -8.31
N ASN A 36 9.00 8.75 -9.51
CA ASN A 36 9.53 7.87 -10.56
C ASN A 36 10.88 7.23 -10.20
N ASN A 37 11.59 7.78 -9.21
CA ASN A 37 12.84 7.22 -8.70
C ASN A 37 12.63 6.25 -7.52
N CYS A 38 11.38 5.98 -7.13
CA CYS A 38 11.04 5.10 -6.00
C CYS A 38 11.76 5.50 -4.70
N SER A 39 11.88 6.81 -4.47
CA SER A 39 12.59 7.40 -3.33
C SER A 39 11.62 7.98 -2.29
N ILE A 40 10.52 8.59 -2.74
CA ILE A 40 9.57 9.28 -1.88
C ILE A 40 8.15 8.79 -2.17
N ALA A 41 7.39 8.46 -1.12
CA ALA A 41 5.98 8.14 -1.21
C ALA A 41 5.09 9.37 -0.90
N LEU A 42 4.06 9.57 -1.71
CA LEU A 42 3.09 10.66 -1.56
C LEU A 42 1.67 10.08 -1.42
N PRO A 43 0.86 10.59 -0.48
CA PRO A 43 -0.55 10.21 -0.38
C PRO A 43 -1.29 10.67 -1.64
N SER A 44 -2.13 9.81 -2.21
CA SER A 44 -2.86 10.10 -3.44
C SER A 44 -4.36 10.25 -3.19
N GLU A 45 -5.07 9.16 -2.91
CA GLU A 45 -6.52 9.16 -2.73
C GLU A 45 -6.93 8.19 -1.61
N VAL A 46 -8.10 8.44 -1.00
CA VAL A 46 -8.81 7.44 -0.19
C VAL A 46 -10.09 7.06 -0.93
N TYR A 47 -10.03 5.94 -1.65
CA TYR A 47 -11.16 5.47 -2.46
C TYR A 47 -12.21 4.78 -1.59
N THR A 48 -13.49 5.14 -1.76
CA THR A 48 -14.59 4.48 -1.04
C THR A 48 -15.12 3.32 -1.86
N ARG A 49 -15.01 2.11 -1.30
CA ARG A 49 -15.37 0.86 -1.98
C ARG A 49 -16.87 0.69 -2.09
N ASN A 50 -17.32 0.14 -3.21
CA ASN A 50 -18.73 -0.15 -3.49
C ASN A 50 -19.02 -1.66 -3.66
N LYS A 51 -18.06 -2.55 -3.34
CA LYS A 51 -18.20 -4.03 -3.37
C LYS A 51 -18.60 -4.59 -4.75
N THR A 52 -18.31 -3.90 -5.85
CA THR A 52 -18.60 -4.35 -7.21
C THR A 52 -17.35 -4.31 -8.09
N ASP A 53 -17.45 -4.83 -9.32
CA ASP A 53 -16.37 -4.78 -10.32
C ASP A 53 -15.89 -3.35 -10.64
N LYS A 54 -16.67 -2.32 -10.28
CA LYS A 54 -16.28 -0.91 -10.37
C LYS A 54 -15.06 -0.58 -9.52
N ASP A 55 -14.90 -1.21 -8.35
CA ASP A 55 -13.72 -1.02 -7.50
C ASP A 55 -12.45 -1.44 -8.27
N PHE A 56 -12.50 -2.58 -8.96
CA PHE A 56 -11.36 -3.11 -9.71
C PHE A 56 -11.10 -2.36 -11.00
N LEU A 57 -12.15 -1.92 -11.71
CA LEU A 57 -12.00 -1.10 -12.91
C LEU A 57 -11.37 0.25 -12.57
N TYR A 58 -11.81 0.90 -11.50
CA TYR A 58 -11.19 2.14 -11.02
C TYR A 58 -9.69 1.92 -10.71
N LEU A 59 -9.34 0.85 -9.99
CA LEU A 59 -7.94 0.56 -9.68
C LEU A 59 -7.11 0.29 -10.94
N LYS A 60 -7.65 -0.46 -11.90
CA LYS A 60 -7.03 -0.70 -13.20
C LYS A 60 -6.73 0.63 -13.90
N ASP A 61 -7.73 1.49 -14.06
CA ASP A 61 -7.57 2.78 -14.73
C ASP A 61 -6.56 3.67 -13.99
N PHE A 62 -6.58 3.65 -12.66
CA PHE A 62 -5.64 4.40 -11.84
C PHE A 62 -4.19 3.91 -12.01
N ILE A 63 -3.98 2.59 -12.03
CA ILE A 63 -2.66 1.96 -12.23
C ILE A 63 -2.13 2.29 -13.64
N GLU A 64 -2.96 2.14 -14.66
CA GLU A 64 -2.59 2.40 -16.06
C GLU A 64 -2.29 3.89 -16.30
N LYS A 65 -3.12 4.78 -15.77
CA LYS A 65 -2.94 6.25 -15.90
C LYS A 65 -1.61 6.74 -15.32
N ASN A 66 -1.15 6.11 -14.23
CA ASN A 66 0.09 6.49 -13.55
C ASN A 66 1.31 5.68 -14.03
N ASP A 67 1.15 4.79 -15.02
CA ASP A 67 2.20 3.88 -15.51
C ASP A 67 2.96 3.16 -14.38
N ALA A 68 2.21 2.69 -13.38
CA ALA A 68 2.80 2.09 -12.19
C ALA A 68 3.42 0.73 -12.50
N GLN A 69 4.68 0.53 -12.12
CA GLN A 69 5.41 -0.71 -12.38
C GLN A 69 5.03 -1.85 -11.44
N ALA A 70 4.51 -1.54 -10.25
CA ALA A 70 4.06 -2.51 -9.26
C ALA A 70 2.99 -1.91 -8.34
N VAL A 71 2.18 -2.79 -7.77
CA VAL A 71 1.23 -2.48 -6.70
C VAL A 71 1.65 -3.21 -5.43
N VAL A 72 1.86 -2.47 -4.36
CA VAL A 72 2.22 -3.00 -3.04
C VAL A 72 0.97 -3.04 -2.19
N ILE A 73 0.62 -4.21 -1.68
CA ILE A 73 -0.56 -4.40 -0.83
C ILE A 73 -0.08 -4.82 0.54
N GLY A 74 -0.57 -4.15 1.57
CA GLY A 74 -0.19 -4.45 2.93
C GLY A 74 -0.89 -5.70 3.45
N MET A 75 -0.14 -6.49 4.20
CA MET A 75 -0.59 -7.72 4.82
C MET A 75 -0.70 -7.52 6.33
N PRO A 76 -1.93 -7.60 6.89
CA PRO A 76 -2.17 -7.39 8.31
C PRO A 76 -1.87 -8.68 9.09
N TYR A 77 -0.60 -9.08 9.10
CA TYR A 77 -0.13 -10.23 9.88
C TYR A 77 -0.35 -10.00 11.37
N ASN A 78 -0.60 -11.09 12.09
CA ASN A 78 -0.63 -11.07 13.55
C ASN A 78 0.76 -10.72 14.10
N MET A 79 0.84 -10.30 15.37
CA MET A 79 2.11 -9.91 15.99
C MET A 79 3.15 -11.04 16.00
N ASP A 80 2.71 -12.30 16.04
CA ASP A 80 3.56 -13.50 15.93
C ASP A 80 3.95 -13.85 14.48
N GLY A 81 3.47 -13.10 13.48
CA GLY A 81 3.72 -13.32 12.05
C GLY A 81 2.73 -14.27 11.38
N THR A 82 1.74 -14.79 12.11
CA THR A 82 0.72 -15.68 11.54
C THR A 82 -0.33 -14.91 10.72
N GLU A 83 -1.00 -15.60 9.81
CA GLU A 83 -2.10 -15.05 9.01
C GLU A 83 -3.43 -15.20 9.73
N GLY A 84 -4.14 -14.09 9.93
CA GLY A 84 -5.53 -14.09 10.42
C GLY A 84 -6.56 -13.96 9.30
N GLU A 85 -7.84 -13.85 9.66
CA GLU A 85 -8.97 -13.67 8.71
C GLU A 85 -8.76 -12.47 7.77
N LYS A 86 -8.19 -11.38 8.27
CA LYS A 86 -7.89 -10.19 7.46
C LYS A 86 -6.87 -10.46 6.36
N CYS A 87 -5.88 -11.32 6.60
CA CYS A 87 -4.94 -11.73 5.55
C CYS A 87 -5.66 -12.49 4.43
N LEU A 88 -6.64 -13.33 4.78
CA LEU A 88 -7.45 -14.05 3.80
C LEU A 88 -8.32 -13.11 2.96
N GLU A 89 -8.90 -12.08 3.58
CA GLU A 89 -9.64 -11.04 2.85
C GLU A 89 -8.75 -10.30 1.85
N VAL A 90 -7.57 -9.85 2.28
CA VAL A 90 -6.59 -9.17 1.42
C VAL A 90 -6.17 -10.07 0.26
N LYS A 91 -5.89 -11.34 0.51
CA LYS A 91 -5.56 -12.31 -0.55
C LYS A 91 -6.71 -12.52 -1.53
N THR A 92 -7.94 -12.63 -1.02
CA THR A 92 -9.14 -12.78 -1.85
C THR A 92 -9.37 -11.56 -2.74
N PHE A 93 -9.21 -10.36 -2.18
CA PHE A 93 -9.25 -9.10 -2.92
C PHE A 93 -8.17 -9.06 -4.01
N THR A 94 -6.94 -9.40 -3.64
CA THR A 94 -5.78 -9.41 -4.55
C THR A 94 -5.98 -10.36 -5.72
N ASN A 95 -6.46 -11.58 -5.46
CA ASN A 95 -6.74 -12.57 -6.51
C ASN A 95 -7.84 -12.12 -7.48
N LYS A 96 -8.80 -11.32 -7.02
CA LYS A 96 -9.80 -10.70 -7.90
C LYS A 96 -9.18 -9.58 -8.71
N LEU A 97 -8.41 -8.69 -8.08
CA LEU A 97 -7.73 -7.57 -8.74
C LEU A 97 -6.79 -8.03 -9.86
N LEU A 98 -6.05 -9.14 -9.68
CA LEU A 98 -5.18 -9.72 -10.71
C LEU A 98 -5.89 -10.06 -12.03
N LYS A 99 -7.22 -10.26 -12.01
CA LYS A 99 -8.00 -10.51 -13.23
C LYS A 99 -8.23 -9.24 -14.05
N PHE A 100 -8.05 -8.07 -13.45
CA PHE A 100 -8.30 -6.77 -14.08
C PHE A 100 -7.01 -6.04 -14.47
N ILE A 101 -5.90 -6.30 -13.79
CA ILE A 101 -4.65 -5.55 -13.98
C ILE A 101 -3.55 -6.39 -14.64
N GLN A 102 -2.67 -5.72 -15.36
CA GLN A 102 -1.45 -6.30 -15.93
C GLN A 102 -0.18 -5.85 -15.20
N THR A 103 -0.31 -5.43 -13.94
CA THR A 103 0.80 -4.97 -13.10
C THR A 103 1.06 -6.00 -12.01
N ASN A 104 2.33 -6.23 -11.67
CA ASN A 104 2.71 -7.17 -10.62
C ASN A 104 2.26 -6.65 -9.25
N ILE A 105 1.87 -7.59 -8.38
CA ILE A 105 1.49 -7.28 -7.00
C ILE A 105 2.55 -7.83 -6.05
N ILE A 106 2.85 -7.06 -5.01
CA ILE A 106 3.82 -7.41 -3.97
C ILE A 106 3.12 -7.27 -2.62
N PHE A 107 3.29 -8.27 -1.76
CA PHE A 107 2.83 -8.17 -0.38
C PHE A 107 3.91 -7.56 0.52
N TRP A 108 3.52 -6.65 1.38
CA TRP A 108 4.40 -6.02 2.37
C TRP A 108 3.83 -6.14 3.78
N ASP A 109 4.69 -6.39 4.75
CA ASP A 109 4.31 -6.57 6.15
C ASP A 109 4.02 -5.21 6.81
N GLU A 110 2.77 -5.00 7.25
CA GLU A 110 2.32 -3.73 7.83
C GLU A 110 2.78 -3.49 9.28
N ARG A 111 3.30 -4.51 9.97
CA ARG A 111 3.51 -4.50 11.44
C ARG A 111 4.47 -3.42 11.93
N LEU A 112 5.35 -2.90 11.08
CA LEU A 112 6.42 -1.98 11.48
C LEU A 112 6.04 -0.49 11.38
N SER A 113 4.88 -0.13 10.82
CA SER A 113 4.61 1.26 10.43
C SER A 113 4.04 2.15 11.55
N THR A 114 3.22 1.61 12.45
CA THR A 114 2.41 2.43 13.38
C THR A 114 3.19 2.94 14.59
N LEU A 115 4.11 2.13 15.14
CA LEU A 115 4.85 2.47 16.36
C LEU A 115 5.85 3.62 16.17
N GLY A 116 6.45 3.74 14.98
CA GLY A 116 7.37 4.84 14.67
C GLY A 116 6.65 6.18 14.44
N GLN A 117 5.49 6.14 13.79
CA GLN A 117 4.71 7.34 13.45
C GLN A 117 4.04 7.98 14.68
N GLU A 118 3.55 7.18 15.63
CA GLU A 118 2.94 7.72 16.85
C GLU A 118 3.95 8.52 17.70
N LYS A 119 5.21 8.06 17.80
CA LYS A 119 6.26 8.75 18.57
C LYS A 119 6.52 10.17 18.05
N ILE A 120 6.70 10.32 16.73
CA ILE A 120 6.95 11.62 16.08
C ILE A 120 5.78 12.59 16.29
N LEU A 121 4.54 12.08 16.29
CA LEU A 121 3.35 12.93 16.48
C LEU A 121 3.07 13.28 17.94
N ILE A 122 3.53 12.44 18.88
CA ILE A 122 3.51 12.75 20.32
C ILE A 122 4.46 13.92 20.61
N GLU A 123 5.65 13.92 20.02
CA GLU A 123 6.65 15.00 20.16
C GLU A 123 6.13 16.36 19.67
N LYS A 124 5.20 16.38 18.71
CA LYS A 124 4.56 17.60 18.20
C LYS A 124 3.36 18.11 19.01
N ASN A 125 3.14 17.61 20.24
CA ASN A 125 2.06 18.03 21.16
C ASN A 125 0.63 18.02 20.56
N LEU A 126 0.40 17.20 19.53
CA LEU A 126 -0.93 17.08 18.92
C LEU A 126 -1.86 16.24 19.81
N SER A 127 -3.11 16.69 19.95
CA SER A 127 -4.14 15.93 20.69
C SER A 127 -4.39 14.57 20.03
N ARG A 128 -4.73 13.53 20.82
CA ARG A 128 -4.98 12.16 20.34
C ARG A 128 -5.91 12.11 19.12
N LYS A 129 -6.99 12.92 19.12
CA LYS A 129 -7.96 13.01 18.02
C LYS A 129 -7.37 13.62 16.74
N LYS A 130 -6.50 14.64 16.87
CA LYS A 130 -5.79 15.24 15.73
C LYS A 130 -4.72 14.30 15.17
N ARG A 131 -3.98 13.60 16.04
CA ARG A 131 -2.99 12.59 15.63
C ARG A 131 -3.65 11.49 14.81
N LYS A 132 -4.75 10.91 15.28
CA LYS A 132 -5.48 9.87 14.55
C LYS A 132 -5.87 10.32 13.13
N LYS A 133 -6.42 11.53 12.98
CA LYS A 133 -6.77 12.06 11.65
C LYS A 133 -5.56 12.23 10.71
N VAL A 134 -4.40 12.61 11.26
CA VAL A 134 -3.17 12.76 10.47
C VAL A 134 -2.61 11.40 10.08
N ILE A 135 -2.57 10.46 11.03
CA ILE A 135 -2.14 9.08 10.81
C ILE A 135 -3.02 8.42 9.75
N ASP A 136 -4.35 8.50 9.89
CA ASP A 136 -5.29 7.93 8.93
C ASP A 136 -5.11 8.51 7.50
N LYS A 137 -4.69 9.78 7.39
CA LYS A 137 -4.46 10.44 6.10
C LYS A 137 -3.12 10.07 5.46
N LEU A 138 -2.12 9.71 6.27
CA LEU A 138 -0.76 9.43 5.81
C LEU A 138 -0.42 7.94 5.79
N ALA A 139 -1.27 7.08 6.38
CA ALA A 139 -1.04 5.65 6.54
C ALA A 139 -0.55 4.98 5.25
N ALA A 140 -1.30 5.13 4.14
CA ALA A 140 -0.94 4.53 2.85
C ALA A 140 0.42 5.01 2.32
N SER A 141 0.76 6.29 2.51
CA SER A 141 2.05 6.85 2.08
C SER A 141 3.21 6.42 2.97
N SER A 142 3.01 6.34 4.28
CA SER A 142 4.05 5.87 5.20
C SER A 142 4.30 4.37 5.06
N PHE A 143 3.24 3.59 4.79
CA PHE A 143 3.33 2.20 4.38
C PHE A 143 4.19 2.04 3.12
N LEU A 144 3.88 2.82 2.07
CA LEU A 144 4.66 2.79 0.83
C LEU A 144 6.10 3.23 1.07
N GLN A 145 6.35 4.28 1.85
CA GLN A 145 7.69 4.74 2.17
C GLN A 145 8.53 3.64 2.81
N SER A 146 7.97 2.89 3.77
CA SER A 146 8.68 1.76 4.39
C SER A 146 9.10 0.70 3.37
N PHE A 147 8.29 0.46 2.34
CA PHE A 147 8.65 -0.45 1.26
C PHE A 147 9.73 0.14 0.36
N LEU A 148 9.65 1.43 0.01
CA LEU A 148 10.68 2.12 -0.78
C LEU A 148 12.03 2.11 -0.06
N ASP A 149 12.04 2.33 1.26
CA ASP A 149 13.26 2.28 2.07
C ASP A 149 13.89 0.88 2.03
N PHE A 150 13.09 -0.19 2.04
CA PHE A 150 13.60 -1.56 1.84
C PHE A 150 14.23 -1.77 0.46
N LEU A 151 13.69 -1.14 -0.60
CA LEU A 151 14.23 -1.25 -1.95
C LEU A 151 15.57 -0.53 -2.11
N ASN A 152 15.79 0.54 -1.34
CA ASN A 152 16.96 1.41 -1.47
C ASN A 152 18.11 1.09 -0.49
N ASN A 153 17.88 0.23 0.50
CA ASN A 153 18.91 -0.33 1.39
C ASN A 153 19.57 -1.58 0.77
#